data_AF-P81603-F1
#
_entry.id   AF-P81603-F1
#
_cell.length_a   1.000
_cell.length_b   1.000
_cell.length_c   1.000
_cell.angle_alpha   90.00
_cell.angle_beta   90.00
_cell.angle_gamma   90.00
#
_symmetry.space_group_name_H-M   'P 1'
#
loop_
_entity.id
_entity.type
_entity.pdbx_description
1 polymer ?
#
loop_
_entity_poly.entity_id
_entity_poly.type
_entity_poly.pdbx_seq_one_letter_code
_entity_poly.pdbx_strand_id
1 'polypeptide(L)'
;MRTLTVVCFVALCLSAIFTTGNALPGELADDVRPYANSLFDELPEESYQAAVENFRLKRATCDLLSGFGVGDSACAAHCIARRNRGGYCNAKKVCVCRN
;
A
#
# COMPACT_ATOMS: atom_id res chain seq x y z
N MET A 1 -32.14 -1.46 -22.89
CA MET A 1 -32.05 -2.23 -21.62
C MET A 1 -30.69 -2.89 -21.44
N ARG A 2 -30.20 -3.68 -22.42
CA ARG A 2 -28.91 -4.40 -22.34
C ARG A 2 -27.67 -3.52 -22.14
N THR A 3 -27.62 -2.34 -22.76
CA THR A 3 -26.49 -1.41 -22.60
C THR A 3 -26.41 -0.83 -21.19
N LEU A 4 -27.55 -0.43 -20.60
CA LEU A 4 -27.61 0.07 -19.22
C LEU A 4 -27.12 -0.99 -18.23
N THR A 5 -27.57 -2.24 -18.36
CA THR A 5 -27.15 -3.33 -17.46
C THR A 5 -25.65 -3.62 -17.55
N VAL A 6 -25.07 -3.54 -18.75
CA VAL A 6 -23.62 -3.72 -18.94
C VAL A 6 -22.83 -2.59 -18.29
N VAL A 7 -23.26 -1.33 -18.46
CA VAL A 7 -22.61 -0.18 -17.82
C VAL A 7 -22.68 -0.28 -16.29
N CYS A 8 -23.83 -0.64 -15.73
CA CYS A 8 -23.98 -0.85 -14.29
C CYS A 8 -23.08 -1.98 -13.77
N PHE A 9 -22.98 -3.11 -14.50
CA PHE A 9 -22.11 -4.21 -14.12
C PHE A 9 -20.63 -3.80 -14.13
N VAL A 10 -20.18 -3.11 -15.17
CA VAL A 10 -18.81 -2.59 -15.25
C VAL A 10 -18.53 -1.60 -14.10
N ALA A 11 -19.46 -0.69 -13.81
CA ALA A 11 -19.33 0.24 -12.69
C ALA A 11 -19.24 -0.48 -11.33
N LEU A 12 -20.05 -1.52 -11.11
CA LEU A 12 -19.99 -2.35 -9.91
C LEU A 12 -18.66 -3.08 -9.80
N CYS A 13 -18.18 -3.72 -10.88
CA CYS A 13 -16.88 -4.38 -10.89
C CYS A 13 -15.74 -3.41 -10.59
N LEU A 14 -15.75 -2.23 -11.22
CA LEU A 14 -14.75 -1.19 -10.94
C LEU A 14 -14.81 -0.76 -9.48
N SER A 15 -16.00 -0.47 -8.93
CA SER A 15 -16.14 -0.11 -7.52
C SER A 15 -15.62 -1.20 -6.57
N ALA A 16 -15.89 -2.48 -6.85
CA ALA A 16 -15.42 -3.59 -6.06
C ALA A 16 -13.89 -3.75 -6.13
N ILE A 17 -13.30 -3.52 -7.31
CA ILE A 17 -11.84 -3.50 -7.48
C ILE A 17 -11.21 -2.32 -6.71
N PHE A 18 -11.81 -1.13 -6.78
CA PHE A 18 -11.31 0.02 -6.03
C PHE A 18 -11.44 -0.16 -4.52
N THR A 19 -12.53 -0.74 -4.01
CA THR A 19 -12.69 -0.99 -2.57
C THR A 19 -11.73 -2.06 -2.05
N THR A 20 -11.44 -3.10 -2.85
CA THR A 20 -10.49 -4.17 -2.47
C THR A 20 -9.03 -3.82 -2.74
N GLY A 21 -8.76 -2.90 -3.67
CA GLY A 21 -7.42 -2.45 -4.05
C GLY A 21 -6.81 -1.42 -3.09
N ASN A 22 -7.62 -0.85 -2.19
CA ASN A 22 -7.10 -0.02 -1.12
C ASN A 22 -6.39 -0.92 -0.10
N ALA A 23 -5.08 -0.73 0.03
CA ALA A 23 -4.32 -1.31 1.13
C ALA A 23 -4.98 -0.95 2.46
N LEU A 24 -4.84 -1.83 3.46
CA LEU A 24 -5.18 -1.53 4.85
C LEU A 24 -4.70 -0.09 5.15
N PRO A 25 -5.60 0.84 5.53
CA PRO A 25 -5.23 2.24 5.68
C PRO A 25 -4.03 2.34 6.62
N GLY A 26 -3.07 3.20 6.28
CA GLY A 26 -1.88 3.43 7.12
C GLY A 26 -2.26 3.84 8.55
N GLU A 27 -3.46 4.39 8.73
CA GLU A 27 -4.08 4.64 10.03
C GLU A 27 -4.24 3.36 10.86
N LEU A 28 -4.72 2.26 10.29
CA LEU A 28 -4.80 0.98 10.98
C LEU A 28 -3.40 0.40 11.23
N ALA A 29 -2.41 0.69 10.38
CA ALA A 29 -1.02 0.32 10.65
C ALA A 29 -0.38 1.18 11.75
N ASP A 30 -0.83 2.43 11.95
CA ASP A 30 -0.47 3.28 13.10
C ASP A 30 -1.15 2.81 14.38
N ASP A 31 -2.42 2.41 14.29
CA ASP A 31 -3.24 1.93 15.41
C ASP A 31 -2.82 0.52 15.87
N VAL A 32 -2.36 -0.32 14.93
CA VAL A 32 -1.78 -1.65 15.22
C VAL A 32 -0.32 -1.53 15.65
N ARG A 33 0.38 -0.43 15.37
CA ARG A 33 1.79 -0.25 15.77
C ARG A 33 2.02 -0.33 17.27
N PRO A 34 1.25 0.33 18.16
CA PRO A 34 1.43 0.16 19.60
C PRO A 34 1.17 -1.27 20.07
N TYR A 35 0.22 -1.99 19.45
CA TYR A 35 -0.03 -3.41 19.74
C TYR A 35 1.09 -4.32 19.23
N ALA A 36 1.65 -4.02 18.05
CA ALA A 36 2.79 -4.72 17.51
C ALA A 36 4.01 -4.51 18.41
N ASN A 37 4.28 -3.27 18.82
CA ASN A 37 5.36 -2.95 19.76
C ASN A 37 5.19 -3.68 21.10
N SER A 38 3.98 -3.75 21.66
CA SER A 38 3.76 -4.53 22.90
C SER A 38 3.98 -6.03 22.70
N LEU A 39 3.64 -6.57 21.52
CA LEU A 39 3.91 -7.96 21.19
C LEU A 39 5.42 -8.21 21.01
N PHE A 40 6.13 -7.23 20.44
CA PHE A 40 7.58 -7.27 20.23
C PHE A 40 8.38 -7.07 21.53
N ASP A 41 7.87 -6.32 22.50
CA ASP A 41 8.49 -6.16 23.84
C ASP A 41 8.51 -7.48 24.64
N GLU A 42 7.58 -8.40 24.36
CA GLU A 42 7.49 -9.71 25.01
C GLU A 42 8.29 -10.80 24.28
N LEU A 43 8.85 -10.48 23.11
CA LEU A 43 9.61 -11.37 22.25
C LEU A 43 11.12 -11.27 22.61
N PRO A 44 11.84 -12.40 22.76
CA PRO A 44 13.29 -12.38 22.99
C PRO A 44 14.00 -11.49 21.94
N GLU A 45 15.01 -10.71 22.34
CA GLU A 45 15.73 -9.77 21.45
C GLU A 45 16.12 -10.36 20.08
N GLU A 46 16.54 -11.62 20.03
CA GLU A 46 16.88 -12.32 18.77
C GLU A 46 15.69 -12.40 17.80
N SER A 47 14.49 -12.61 18.33
CA SER A 47 13.27 -12.69 17.53
C SER A 47 12.77 -11.34 17.05
N TYR A 48 13.03 -10.26 17.79
CA TYR A 48 12.77 -8.90 17.32
C TYR A 48 13.65 -8.54 16.11
N GLN A 49 14.96 -8.81 16.20
CA GLN A 49 15.87 -8.57 15.08
C GLN A 49 15.47 -9.40 13.86
N ALA A 50 15.15 -10.68 14.05
CA ALA A 50 14.64 -11.53 12.97
C ALA A 50 13.33 -10.99 12.37
N ALA A 51 12.42 -10.45 13.18
CA ALA A 51 11.17 -9.88 12.69
C ALA A 51 11.40 -8.61 11.85
N VAL A 52 12.28 -7.71 12.29
CA VAL A 52 12.62 -6.48 11.56
C VAL A 52 13.33 -6.81 10.24
N GLU A 53 14.30 -7.74 10.25
CA GLU A 53 15.03 -8.16 9.06
C GLU A 53 14.13 -8.86 8.02
N ASN A 54 13.16 -9.65 8.48
CA ASN A 54 12.21 -10.37 7.61
C ASN A 54 10.91 -9.59 7.35
N PHE A 55 10.81 -8.34 7.81
CA PHE A 55 9.62 -7.54 7.64
C PHE A 55 9.40 -7.17 6.16
N ARG A 56 8.43 -7.84 5.53
CA ARG A 56 8.08 -7.60 4.13
C ARG A 56 6.82 -6.73 4.03
N LEU A 57 7.02 -5.44 3.77
CA LEU A 57 5.92 -4.56 3.38
C LEU A 57 5.32 -5.01 2.04
N LYS A 58 3.98 -5.02 1.96
CA LYS A 58 3.26 -5.28 0.69
C LYS A 58 3.61 -4.17 -0.31
N ARG A 59 4.19 -4.56 -1.45
CA ARG A 59 4.55 -3.67 -2.56
C ARG A 59 3.51 -3.87 -3.66
N ALA A 60 2.49 -3.02 -3.67
CA ALA A 60 1.45 -3.08 -4.70
C ALA A 60 1.59 -1.92 -5.70
N THR A 61 1.95 -0.73 -5.21
CA THR A 61 1.96 0.50 -6.02
C THR A 61 2.96 0.42 -7.17
N CYS A 62 4.25 0.22 -6.87
CA CYS A 62 5.29 0.18 -7.89
C CYS A 62 5.34 -1.13 -8.69
N ASP A 63 4.84 -2.24 -8.13
CA ASP A 63 4.83 -3.55 -8.80
C ASP A 63 3.64 -3.67 -9.77
N LEU A 64 2.40 -3.56 -9.28
CA LEU A 64 1.20 -3.81 -10.08
C LEU A 64 0.93 -2.73 -11.12
N LEU A 65 1.27 -1.47 -10.83
CA LEU A 65 1.05 -0.36 -11.77
C LEU A 65 2.22 -0.15 -12.73
N SER A 66 3.27 -0.96 -12.65
CA SER A 66 4.41 -0.87 -13.57
C SER A 66 4.03 -1.15 -15.02
N GLY A 67 3.09 -2.07 -15.27
CA GLY A 67 2.60 -2.38 -16.62
C GLY A 67 1.84 -1.23 -17.29
N PHE A 68 1.31 -0.30 -16.50
CA PHE A 68 0.60 0.89 -17.00
C PHE A 68 1.52 2.11 -17.12
N GLY A 69 2.77 2.04 -16.66
CA GLY A 69 3.70 3.18 -16.66
C GLY A 69 3.34 4.29 -15.66
N VAL A 70 2.42 4.05 -14.73
CA VAL A 70 1.93 5.04 -13.74
C VAL A 70 2.39 4.74 -12.31
N GLY A 71 3.36 3.84 -12.13
CA GLY A 71 3.87 3.47 -10.81
C GLY A 71 4.42 4.67 -10.03
N ASP A 72 5.19 5.53 -10.69
CA ASP A 72 5.77 6.73 -10.07
C ASP A 72 4.72 7.75 -9.67
N SER A 73 3.70 7.99 -10.50
CA SER A 73 2.63 8.94 -10.19
C SER A 73 1.74 8.44 -9.06
N ALA A 74 1.42 7.14 -9.04
CA ALA A 74 0.70 6.52 -7.94
C ALA A 74 1.51 6.58 -6.62
N CYS A 75 2.81 6.32 -6.67
CA CYS A 75 3.70 6.48 -5.53
C CYS A 75 3.76 7.95 -5.05
N ALA A 76 3.88 8.90 -5.97
CA ALA A 76 3.89 10.32 -5.63
C ALA A 76 2.58 10.75 -4.96
N ALA A 77 1.43 10.37 -5.50
CA ALA A 77 0.11 10.64 -4.92
C ALA A 77 -0.01 10.04 -3.51
N HIS A 78 0.46 8.81 -3.32
CA HIS A 78 0.49 8.16 -2.01
C HIS A 78 1.34 8.95 -1.00
N CYS A 79 2.54 9.38 -1.39
CA CYS A 79 3.43 10.13 -0.52
C CYS A 79 2.87 11.52 -0.17
N ILE A 80 2.22 12.20 -1.12
CA ILE A 80 1.55 13.49 -0.90
C ILE A 80 0.40 13.34 0.10
N ALA A 81 -0.42 12.30 -0.01
CA ALA A 81 -1.48 12.01 0.96
C ALA A 81 -0.93 11.82 2.39
N ARG A 82 0.33 11.38 2.53
CA ARG A 82 1.08 11.27 3.79
C ARG A 82 1.85 12.54 4.18
N ARG A 83 1.56 13.69 3.55
CA ARG A 83 2.22 14.99 3.78
C ARG A 83 3.71 15.07 3.41
N ASN A 84 4.16 14.23 2.48
CA ASN A 84 5.48 14.39 1.86
C ASN A 84 5.37 15.24 0.59
N ARG A 85 6.48 15.79 0.09
CA ARG A 85 6.50 16.59 -1.16
C ARG A 85 6.34 15.77 -2.43
N GLY A 86 6.48 14.45 -2.36
CA GLY A 86 6.26 13.54 -3.48
C GLY A 86 6.89 12.18 -3.26
N GLY A 87 6.97 11.38 -4.32
CA GLY A 87 7.55 10.04 -4.28
C GLY A 87 7.97 9.54 -5.65
N TYR A 88 8.69 8.42 -5.70
CA TYR A 88 9.08 7.72 -6.93
C TYR A 88 9.32 6.23 -6.66
N CYS A 89 9.28 5.41 -7.70
CA CYS A 89 9.62 3.99 -7.64
C CYS A 89 11.10 3.80 -7.93
N ASN A 90 11.84 3.18 -7.02
CA ASN A 90 13.24 2.84 -7.26
C ASN A 90 13.39 1.58 -8.15
N ALA A 91 14.64 1.23 -8.50
CA ALA A 91 14.95 0.06 -9.33
C ALA A 91 14.46 -1.29 -8.74
N LYS A 92 14.26 -1.34 -7.42
CA LYS A 92 13.74 -2.52 -6.70
C LYS A 92 12.22 -2.51 -6.56
N LYS A 93 11.51 -1.64 -7.30
CA LYS A 93 10.05 -1.43 -7.25
C LYS A 93 9.55 -1.08 -5.84
N VAL A 94 10.34 -0.28 -5.11
CA VAL A 94 9.94 0.28 -3.81
C VAL A 94 9.56 1.74 -3.99
N CYS A 95 8.41 2.13 -3.45
CA CYS A 95 7.98 3.53 -3.40
C CYS A 95 8.80 4.28 -2.33
N VAL A 96 9.54 5.30 -2.75
CA VAL A 96 10.38 6.14 -1.91
C VAL A 96 9.74 7.53 -1.85
N CYS A 97 9.25 7.92 -0.68
CA CYS A 97 8.75 9.27 -0.43
C CYS A 97 9.92 10.24 -0.25
N ARG A 98 9.75 11.45 -0.78
CA ARG A 98 10.70 12.58 -0.66
C ARG A 98 10.07 13.61 0.25
N ASN A 99 10.81 14.03 1.29
CA ASN A 99 10.37 14.95 2.34
C ASN A 99 9.64 16.16 1.77
#